data_AF-A0A7L2M3S2-F1
#
_entry.id   AF-A0A7L2M3S2-F1
#
_cell.length_a   1.000
_cell.length_b   1.000
_cell.length_c   1.000
_cell.angle_alpha   90.00
_cell.angle_beta   90.00
_cell.angle_gamma   90.00
#
_symmetry.space_group_name_H-M   'P 1'
#
loop_
_entity.id
_entity.type
_entity.pdbx_description
1 polymer ?
#
loop_
_entity_poly.entity_id
_entity_poly.type
_entity_poly.pdbx_seq_one_letter_code
_entity_poly.pdbx_strand_id
1 'polypeptide(L)' 'LVWSEPVPPPAGSAWSCPPVRFTCALHNPPNKCFVDRHCPRGKKCCRTFCGRKCISKPPAIPVSYG' A
#
# COMPACT_ATOMS: atom_id res chain seq x y z
N LEU A 1 11.78 1.68 -29.67
CA LEU A 1 12.62 1.78 -28.45
C LEU A 1 11.73 1.52 -27.25
N VAL A 2 11.47 0.24 -26.93
CA VAL A 2 10.77 -0.09 -25.68
C VAL A 2 11.86 -0.20 -24.63
N TRP A 3 11.96 0.81 -23.76
CA TRP A 3 12.81 0.71 -22.59
C TRP A 3 12.01 -0.10 -21.57
N SER A 4 12.18 -1.42 -21.58
CA SER A 4 11.71 -2.25 -20.48
C SER A 4 12.50 -1.80 -19.25
N GLU A 5 11.85 -1.01 -18.39
CA GLU A 5 12.43 -0.56 -17.13
C GLU A 5 13.05 -1.75 -16.38
N PRO A 6 14.25 -1.59 -15.80
CA PRO A 6 14.93 -2.68 -15.11
C PRO A 6 14.08 -3.11 -13.92
N VAL A 7 13.59 -4.34 -13.96
CA VAL A 7 12.90 -4.98 -12.83
C VAL A 7 13.84 -4.93 -11.63
N PRO A 8 13.50 -4.19 -10.55
CA PRO A 8 14.42 -4.02 -9.43
C PRO A 8 14.64 -5.35 -8.70
N PRO A 9 15.86 -5.61 -8.19
CA PRO A 9 16.21 -6.90 -7.59
C PRO A 9 15.48 -7.15 -6.25
N PRO A 10 15.36 -8.41 -5.81
CA PRO A 10 14.62 -8.75 -4.60
C PRO A 10 15.54 -8.69 -3.36
N ALA A 11 15.38 -7.69 -2.49
CA ALA A 11 15.87 -7.76 -1.11
C ALA A 11 15.22 -6.67 -0.23
N GLY A 12 14.39 -7.09 0.74
CA GLY A 12 13.81 -6.20 1.76
C GLY A 12 12.28 -6.04 1.73
N SER A 13 11.52 -7.13 1.54
CA SER A 13 10.05 -7.18 1.57
C SER A 13 9.36 -6.17 0.63
N ALA A 14 9.50 -6.37 -0.69
CA ALA A 14 8.71 -5.68 -1.71
C ALA A 14 7.24 -6.14 -1.73
N TRP A 15 6.56 -6.13 -0.58
CA TRP A 15 5.13 -6.35 -0.53
C TRP A 15 4.39 -5.16 -1.16
N SER A 16 3.36 -5.46 -1.93
CA SER A 16 2.51 -4.48 -2.62
C SER A 16 1.26 -4.21 -1.82
N CYS A 17 0.73 -2.98 -1.89
CA CYS A 17 -0.52 -2.63 -1.22
C CYS A 17 -1.65 -3.62 -1.55
N PRO A 18 -2.54 -3.91 -0.58
CA PRO A 18 -3.63 -4.83 -0.81
C PRO A 18 -4.62 -4.21 -1.80
N PRO A 19 -5.29 -5.02 -2.63
CA PRO A 19 -6.32 -4.51 -3.53
C PRO A 19 -7.49 -3.95 -2.71
N VAL A 20 -7.93 -2.74 -3.06
CA VAL A 20 -9.09 -2.10 -2.45
C VAL A 20 -10.27 -2.27 -3.39
N ARG A 21 -11.25 -3.10 -3.00
CA ARG A 21 -12.43 -3.39 -3.83
C ARG A 21 -13.56 -2.36 -3.67
N PHE A 22 -13.64 -1.73 -2.51
CA PHE A 22 -14.68 -0.76 -2.18
C PHE A 22 -14.04 0.49 -1.58
N THR A 23 -14.61 1.66 -1.89
CA THR A 23 -14.18 2.94 -1.31
C THR A 23 -15.35 3.69 -0.71
N CYS A 24 -15.09 4.50 0.31
CA CYS A 24 -16.08 5.37 0.92
C CYS A 24 -16.59 6.41 -0.10
N ALA A 25 -17.86 6.79 0.03
CA ALA A 25 -18.50 7.83 -0.81
C ALA A 25 -18.15 9.26 -0.33
N LEU A 26 -16.87 9.50 -0.02
CA LEU A 26 -16.39 10.82 0.39
C LEU A 26 -15.62 11.43 -0.79
N HIS A 27 -16.04 12.62 -1.23
CA HIS A 27 -15.47 13.29 -2.41
C HIS A 27 -13.97 13.60 -2.24
N ASN A 28 -13.54 13.96 -1.02
CA ASN A 28 -12.14 14.20 -0.70
C ASN A 28 -11.77 13.50 0.63
N PRO A 29 -11.39 12.21 0.60
CA PRO A 29 -11.06 11.50 1.82
C PRO A 29 -9.72 11.96 2.38
N PRO A 30 -9.59 12.09 3.72
CA PRO A 30 -8.37 12.55 4.35
C PRO A 30 -7.23 11.55 4.13
N ASN A 31 -6.12 12.03 3.58
CA ASN A 31 -4.91 11.24 3.36
C ASN A 31 -3.95 11.44 4.52
N LYS A 32 -3.60 10.34 5.21
CA LYS A 32 -2.59 10.36 6.29
C LYS A 32 -1.15 10.29 5.76
N CYS A 33 -1.00 9.91 4.50
CA CYS A 33 0.29 9.83 3.81
C CYS A 33 0.07 10.03 2.31
N PHE A 34 1.15 10.38 1.59
CA PHE A 34 1.14 10.50 0.13
C PHE A 34 2.19 9.60 -0.52
N VAL A 35 3.33 9.41 0.16
CA VAL A 35 4.44 8.57 -0.28
C VAL A 35 4.91 7.67 0.86
N ASP A 36 5.58 6.56 0.53
CA ASP A 36 6.09 5.59 1.50
C ASP A 36 7.04 6.22 2.53
N ARG A 37 7.78 7.26 2.15
CA ARG A 37 8.70 7.99 3.04
C ARG A 37 8.00 8.73 4.18
N HIS A 38 6.69 9.01 4.06
CA HIS A 38 5.91 9.61 5.14
C HIS A 38 5.57 8.58 6.23
N CYS A 39 5.74 7.29 5.94
CA CYS A 39 5.42 6.23 6.85
C CYS A 39 6.65 5.82 7.67
N PRO A 40 6.44 5.38 8.92
CA PRO A 40 7.53 4.83 9.72
C PRO A 40 8.07 3.53 9.10
N ARG A 41 9.29 3.16 9.50
CA ARG A 41 10.02 2.01 8.95
C ARG A 41 9.16 0.74 8.91
N GLY A 42 9.19 0.03 7.77
CA GLY A 42 8.43 -1.22 7.58
C GLY A 42 6.95 -1.03 7.22
N LYS A 43 6.50 0.20 6.94
CA LYS A 43 5.16 0.50 6.42
C LYS A 43 5.23 1.17 5.06
N LYS A 44 4.18 1.00 4.26
CA LYS A 44 3.98 1.66 2.97
C LYS A 44 2.72 2.51 2.97
N CYS A 45 2.71 3.56 2.16
CA CYS A 45 1.55 4.41 1.99
C CYS A 45 0.60 3.79 0.97
N CYS A 46 -0.49 3.21 1.46
CA CYS A 46 -1.44 2.47 0.64
C CYS A 46 -2.80 3.15 0.62
N ARG A 47 -3.51 2.99 -0.51
CA ARG A 47 -4.93 3.30 -0.57
C ARG A 47 -5.69 2.31 0.32
N THR A 48 -6.69 2.82 1.03
CA THR A 48 -7.61 2.03 1.85
C THR A 48 -9.04 2.29 1.41
N PHE A 49 -10.02 1.70 2.11
CA PHE A 49 -11.43 2.01 1.91
C PHE A 49 -11.70 3.53 1.92
N CYS A 50 -11.03 4.29 2.78
CA CYS A 50 -11.21 5.74 2.81
C CYS A 50 -9.86 6.46 2.94
N GLY A 51 -9.38 7.01 1.82
CA GLY A 51 -8.11 7.73 1.73
C GLY A 51 -6.88 6.83 1.78
N ARG A 52 -5.73 7.44 2.07
CA ARG A 52 -4.42 6.78 2.17
C ARG A 52 -3.93 6.66 3.61
N LYS A 53 -3.36 5.51 3.95
CA LYS A 53 -2.82 5.21 5.28
C LYS A 53 -1.52 4.41 5.18
N CYS A 54 -0.69 4.50 6.20
CA CYS A 54 0.50 3.68 6.35
C CYS A 54 0.13 2.27 6.81
N ILE A 55 0.33 1.27 5.96
CA ILE A 55 0.00 -0.13 6.22
C ILE A 55 1.28 -0.96 6.28
N SER A 56 1.36 -1.89 7.23
CA SER A 56 2.44 -2.88 7.31
C SER A 56 2.17 -4.06 6.38
N LYS A 57 3.21 -4.84 6.08
CA LYS A 57 3.06 -6.11 5.37
C LYS A 57 2.01 -6.98 6.08
N PRO A 58 0.95 -7.44 5.39
CA PRO A 58 -0.04 -8.32 5.91
C PRO A 58 0.65 -9.66 6.15
N PRO A 59 0.19 -10.38 7.18
CA PRO A 59 0.67 -11.73 7.41
C PRO A 59 0.55 -12.55 6.12
N ALA A 60 1.53 -13.44 5.89
CA ALA A 60 1.50 -14.34 4.73
C ALA A 60 0.32 -15.33 4.80
N ILE A 61 -0.30 -15.44 5.98
CA ILE A 61 -1.49 -16.21 6.28
C ILE A 61 -2.70 -15.27 6.19
N PRO A 62 -3.78 -15.60 5.46
CA PRO A 62 -5.00 -14.80 5.47
C PRO A 62 -5.60 -14.85 6.87
N VAL A 63 -5.43 -13.78 7.64
CA VAL A 63 -6.17 -13.61 8.89
C VAL A 63 -7.60 -13.29 8.51
N SER A 64 -8.49 -14.27 8.69
CA SER A 64 -9.93 -14.04 8.68
C SER A 64 -10.25 -13.15 9.89
N TYR A 65 -10.42 -11.86 9.67
CA TYR A 65 -11.08 -11.00 10.64
C TYR A 65 -12.56 -11.38 10.62
N GLY A 66 -12.91 -12.36 11.46
CA GLY A 66 -14.29 -12.77 11.74
C GLY A 66 -15.05 -11.71 12.54
#